data_AF-A0A5B7B2B5-F1
#
_entry.id   AF-A0A5B7B2B5-F1
#
_cell.length_a   1.000
_cell.length_b   1.000
_cell.length_c   1.000
_cell.angle_alpha   90.00
_cell.angle_beta   90.00
_cell.angle_gamma   90.00
#
_symmetry.space_group_name_H-M   'P 1'
#
loop_
_entity.id
_entity.type
_entity.pdbx_description
1 polymer ?
#
loop_
_entity_poly.entity_id
_entity_poly.type
_entity_poly.pdbx_seq_one_letter_code
_entity_poly.pdbx_strand_id
1 'polypeptide(L)'
;CTLNKQAIGVSISFLFSGSCSEFVFPSRSQPSSGRERERERREMAAEEDGEFYLRYYVGHKGKFGHEFLEFEFRPDGKLRYANNSNYKNDTMIRKEVFVTPAILRECRRIIVESEIMKEDDNNWPEPDRVGRQELEIVMGNEHISFTTSKIGSLVDVQTSKDPEGLRIFYYLVQDLKCFVFSLISLHFKIKPI
;
A
#
# COMPACT_ATOMS: atom_id res chain seq x y z
N CYS A 1 -27.80 -58.58 -9.59
CA CYS A 1 -27.75 -58.19 -8.16
C CYS A 1 -28.15 -56.72 -8.05
N THR A 2 -28.99 -56.21 -7.14
CA THR A 2 -28.95 -56.25 -5.65
C THR A 2 -27.63 -55.69 -5.09
N LEU A 3 -27.60 -54.73 -4.14
CA LEU A 3 -28.62 -53.89 -3.46
C LEU A 3 -28.13 -52.41 -3.50
N ASN A 4 -28.91 -51.32 -3.34
CA ASN A 4 -30.15 -51.00 -2.61
C ASN A 4 -29.99 -50.85 -1.08
N LYS A 5 -30.83 -50.00 -0.47
CA LYS A 5 -31.00 -49.65 0.97
C LYS A 5 -30.01 -48.61 1.54
N GLN A 6 -30.38 -47.56 2.29
CA GLN A 6 -31.51 -47.21 3.21
C GLN A 6 -31.12 -47.34 4.70
N ALA A 7 -31.75 -46.53 5.56
CA ALA A 7 -31.67 -46.47 7.04
C ALA A 7 -30.46 -45.70 7.64
N ILE A 8 -30.51 -45.11 8.86
CA ILE A 8 -31.53 -44.33 9.63
C ILE A 8 -30.88 -43.92 10.97
N GLY A 9 -31.09 -42.67 11.44
CA GLY A 9 -30.74 -42.22 12.81
C GLY A 9 -29.24 -42.15 13.14
N VAL A 10 -28.77 -41.78 14.35
CA VAL A 10 -29.37 -41.56 15.68
C VAL A 10 -28.41 -40.61 16.44
N SER A 11 -28.76 -39.57 17.23
CA SER A 11 -30.03 -38.88 17.61
C SER A 11 -29.71 -37.52 18.29
N ILE A 12 -30.77 -36.73 18.63
CA ILE A 12 -30.84 -35.73 19.74
C ILE A 12 -29.87 -34.51 19.64
N SER A 13 -30.27 -33.29 19.25
CA SER A 13 -31.29 -32.35 19.78
C SER A 13 -30.72 -31.28 20.72
N PHE A 14 -30.85 -30.01 20.34
CA PHE A 14 -31.09 -28.91 21.28
C PHE A 14 -32.10 -27.92 20.69
N LEU A 15 -33.03 -27.45 21.52
CA LEU A 15 -34.03 -26.45 21.18
C LEU A 15 -33.44 -25.05 21.30
N PHE A 16 -33.72 -24.15 20.35
CA PHE A 16 -33.88 -22.74 20.67
C PHE A 16 -34.95 -22.09 19.78
N SER A 17 -35.86 -21.36 20.42
CA SER A 17 -36.91 -20.61 19.75
C SER A 17 -36.38 -19.25 19.29
N GLY A 18 -36.52 -18.95 17.99
CA GLY A 18 -36.24 -17.64 17.43
C GLY A 18 -36.92 -17.49 16.08
N SER A 19 -37.54 -16.34 15.83
CA SER A 19 -38.14 -16.06 14.52
C SER A 19 -37.02 -15.78 13.53
N CYS A 20 -36.77 -16.70 12.59
CA CYS A 20 -35.95 -16.43 11.42
C CYS A 20 -36.70 -15.49 10.49
N SER A 21 -36.59 -14.18 10.74
CA SER A 21 -36.83 -13.19 9.70
C SER A 21 -35.96 -13.54 8.48
N GLU A 22 -36.56 -13.57 7.30
CA GLU A 22 -35.86 -13.97 6.08
C GLU A 22 -34.69 -13.00 5.81
N PHE A 23 -33.46 -13.52 5.90
CA PHE A 23 -32.30 -12.83 5.35
C PHE A 23 -32.40 -12.90 3.83
N VAL A 24 -33.18 -11.97 3.25
CA VAL A 24 -33.24 -11.72 1.82
C VAL A 24 -31.88 -11.16 1.40
N PHE A 25 -30.95 -12.06 1.09
CA PHE A 25 -29.74 -11.69 0.35
C PHE A 25 -30.16 -10.98 -0.93
N PRO A 26 -29.73 -9.73 -1.17
CA PRO A 26 -30.02 -9.06 -2.42
C PRO A 26 -29.38 -9.88 -3.55
N SER A 27 -30.22 -10.41 -4.44
CA SER A 27 -29.80 -11.25 -5.55
C SER A 27 -28.98 -10.42 -6.55
N ARG A 28 -27.67 -10.35 -6.33
CA ARG A 28 -26.72 -9.64 -7.19
C ARG A 28 -26.78 -10.25 -8.59
N SER A 29 -27.53 -9.59 -9.46
CA SER A 29 -27.87 -10.06 -10.80
C SER A 29 -26.59 -10.35 -11.58
N GLN A 30 -26.40 -11.60 -12.01
CA GLN A 30 -25.24 -11.95 -12.84
C GLN A 30 -25.36 -11.23 -14.20
N PRO A 31 -24.30 -10.54 -14.68
CA PRO A 31 -24.38 -9.72 -15.89
C PRO A 31 -24.74 -10.56 -17.11
N SER A 32 -25.88 -10.23 -17.71
CA SER A 32 -26.65 -11.13 -18.57
C SER A 32 -25.97 -11.45 -19.91
N SER A 33 -25.17 -10.51 -20.42
CA SER A 33 -24.55 -10.56 -21.74
C SER A 33 -23.02 -10.51 -21.68
N GLY A 34 -22.39 -10.95 -22.77
CA GLY A 34 -20.95 -10.77 -22.97
C GLY A 34 -20.55 -9.30 -23.11
N ARG A 35 -21.42 -8.47 -23.71
CA ARG A 35 -21.17 -7.02 -23.89
C ARG A 35 -21.18 -6.25 -22.57
N GLU A 36 -22.04 -6.60 -21.63
CA GLU A 36 -22.01 -6.03 -20.27
C GLU A 36 -20.68 -6.39 -19.60
N ARG A 37 -20.26 -7.66 -19.62
CA ARG A 37 -18.97 -8.08 -19.03
C ARG A 37 -17.73 -7.49 -19.72
N GLU A 38 -17.76 -7.28 -21.04
CA GLU A 38 -16.70 -6.56 -21.76
C GLU A 38 -16.69 -5.07 -21.44
N ARG A 39 -17.88 -4.48 -21.20
CA ARG A 39 -18.03 -3.07 -20.82
C ARG A 39 -17.57 -2.84 -19.37
N GLU A 40 -18.02 -3.65 -18.42
CA GLU A 40 -17.54 -3.68 -17.04
C GLU A 40 -16.01 -3.83 -17.00
N ARG A 41 -15.44 -4.77 -17.79
CA ARG A 41 -13.98 -4.90 -17.90
C ARG A 41 -13.28 -3.67 -18.47
N ARG A 42 -13.91 -2.93 -19.39
CA ARG A 42 -13.33 -1.71 -19.98
C ARG A 42 -13.46 -0.51 -19.04
N GLU A 43 -14.55 -0.41 -18.30
CA GLU A 43 -14.78 0.66 -17.33
C GLU A 43 -13.87 0.45 -16.11
N MET A 44 -13.74 -0.78 -15.59
CA MET A 44 -12.71 -1.14 -14.59
C MET A 44 -11.28 -0.91 -15.09
N ALA A 45 -10.97 -1.25 -16.35
CA ALA A 45 -9.64 -1.01 -16.92
C ALA A 45 -9.34 0.49 -17.08
N ALA A 46 -10.36 1.32 -17.35
CA ALA A 46 -10.21 2.77 -17.43
C ALA A 46 -9.98 3.42 -16.05
N GLU A 47 -10.54 2.84 -14.97
CA GLU A 47 -10.18 3.22 -13.59
C GLU A 47 -8.79 2.69 -13.20
N GLU A 48 -8.37 1.50 -13.65
CA GLU A 48 -7.01 1.00 -13.43
C GLU A 48 -5.92 1.83 -14.13
N ASP A 49 -6.23 2.51 -15.24
CA ASP A 49 -5.32 3.34 -16.05
C ASP A 49 -5.24 4.82 -15.61
N GLY A 50 -5.85 5.19 -14.47
CA GLY A 50 -5.68 6.52 -13.88
C GLY A 50 -4.21 6.88 -13.62
N GLU A 51 -3.83 8.15 -13.81
CA GLU A 51 -2.44 8.59 -13.65
C GLU A 51 -1.92 8.25 -12.25
N PHE A 52 -0.75 7.60 -12.20
CA PHE A 52 -0.18 7.09 -10.97
C PHE A 52 1.25 7.61 -10.79
N TYR A 53 1.44 8.34 -9.69
CA TYR A 53 2.74 8.78 -9.22
C TYR A 53 2.88 8.42 -7.75
N LEU A 54 4.05 7.96 -7.34
CA LEU A 54 4.43 7.88 -5.94
C LEU A 54 5.89 8.27 -5.77
N ARG A 55 6.17 9.22 -4.88
CA ARG A 55 7.52 9.54 -4.42
C ARG A 55 7.56 9.47 -2.90
N TYR A 56 8.55 8.74 -2.38
CA TYR A 56 8.88 8.76 -0.96
C TYR A 56 10.34 9.18 -0.78
N TYR A 57 10.58 10.14 0.11
CA TYR A 57 11.91 10.58 0.52
C TYR A 57 12.02 10.54 2.04
N VAL A 58 13.16 10.09 2.54
CA VAL A 58 13.59 10.28 3.93
C VAL A 58 15.05 10.68 3.96
N GLY A 59 15.38 11.73 4.69
CA GLY A 59 16.77 12.15 4.82
C GLY A 59 17.03 13.10 5.98
N HIS A 60 18.31 13.23 6.33
CA HIS A 60 18.76 14.11 7.39
C HIS A 60 20.17 14.65 7.10
N LYS A 61 20.48 15.81 7.68
CA LYS A 61 21.76 16.51 7.51
C LYS A 61 22.55 16.47 8.82
N GLY A 62 23.23 15.35 9.04
CA GLY A 62 24.05 15.09 10.22
C GLY A 62 25.44 15.71 10.12
N LYS A 63 26.27 15.47 11.14
CA LYS A 63 27.68 15.91 11.19
C LYS A 63 28.53 15.33 10.05
N PHE A 64 28.10 14.22 9.46
CA PHE A 64 28.79 13.51 8.38
C PHE A 64 28.19 13.81 6.99
N GLY A 65 27.38 14.88 6.86
CA GLY A 65 26.77 15.29 5.60
C GLY A 65 25.30 14.95 5.49
N HIS A 66 24.80 14.87 4.25
CA HIS A 66 23.39 14.62 3.94
C HIS A 66 23.18 13.14 3.59
N GLU A 67 22.58 12.39 4.51
CA GLU A 67 22.18 11.01 4.25
C GLU A 67 20.69 10.93 3.92
N PHE A 68 20.33 10.21 2.87
CA PHE A 68 18.95 10.07 2.42
C PHE A 68 18.68 8.77 1.67
N LEU A 69 17.40 8.37 1.66
CA LEU A 69 16.82 7.32 0.84
C LEU A 69 15.61 7.92 0.12
N GLU A 70 15.55 7.75 -1.20
CA GLU A 70 14.46 8.21 -2.05
C GLU A 70 14.07 7.10 -3.03
N PHE A 71 12.77 6.94 -3.26
CA PHE A 71 12.26 6.15 -4.39
C PHE A 71 11.04 6.80 -5.03
N GLU A 72 10.92 6.61 -6.33
CA GLU A 72 9.89 7.21 -7.18
C GLU A 72 9.35 6.16 -8.16
N PHE A 73 8.03 5.95 -8.17
CA PHE A 73 7.30 5.28 -9.24
C PHE A 73 6.64 6.35 -10.12
N ARG A 74 7.03 6.36 -11.39
CA ARG A 74 6.48 7.26 -12.41
C ARG A 74 5.34 6.59 -13.20
N PRO A 75 4.42 7.35 -13.82
CA PRO A 75 3.30 6.79 -14.58
C PRO A 75 3.74 6.01 -15.83
N ASP A 76 4.95 6.23 -16.34
CA ASP A 76 5.57 5.42 -17.41
C ASP A 76 6.12 4.06 -16.92
N GLY A 77 5.82 3.67 -15.68
CA GLY A 77 6.29 2.44 -15.06
C GLY A 77 7.77 2.45 -14.67
N LYS A 78 8.44 3.60 -14.73
CA LYS A 78 9.83 3.73 -14.29
C LYS A 78 9.90 3.85 -12.76
N LEU A 79 10.46 2.82 -12.12
CA LEU A 79 10.92 2.87 -10.73
C LEU A 79 12.33 3.44 -10.70
N ARG A 80 12.54 4.48 -9.88
CA ARG A 80 13.84 5.10 -9.60
C ARG A 80 14.13 4.96 -8.11
N TYR A 81 15.38 4.66 -7.76
CA TYR A 81 15.84 4.43 -6.40
C TYR A 81 17.19 5.12 -6.19
N ALA A 82 17.29 5.91 -5.13
CA ALA A 82 18.52 6.56 -4.70
C ALA A 82 18.74 6.35 -3.20
N ASN A 83 19.88 5.81 -2.82
CA ASN A 83 20.30 5.68 -1.42
C ASN A 83 21.70 6.30 -1.26
N ASN A 84 21.83 7.20 -0.29
CA ASN A 84 23.06 7.87 0.09
C ASN A 84 23.27 7.73 1.60
N SER A 85 23.81 6.60 2.04
CA SER A 85 24.38 6.44 3.38
C SER A 85 25.88 6.77 3.31
N ASN A 86 26.34 7.80 4.02
CA ASN A 86 27.76 8.19 4.04
C ASN A 86 28.58 7.34 5.04
N TYR A 87 28.06 6.17 5.37
CA TYR A 87 28.69 5.20 6.25
C TYR A 87 29.89 4.57 5.55
N LYS A 88 31.10 4.75 6.10
CA LYS A 88 32.37 4.23 5.58
C LYS A 88 32.76 4.71 4.16
N ASN A 89 32.31 5.91 3.76
CA ASN A 89 32.56 6.50 2.44
C ASN A 89 31.96 5.68 1.27
N ASP A 90 30.83 4.99 1.48
CA ASP A 90 30.20 4.23 0.40
C ASP A 90 29.68 5.14 -0.73
N THR A 91 29.58 4.59 -1.94
CA THR A 91 29.19 5.33 -3.14
C THR A 91 27.67 5.35 -3.31
N MET A 92 27.10 6.55 -3.51
CA MET A 92 25.66 6.77 -3.66
C MET A 92 25.02 5.80 -4.66
N ILE A 93 24.18 4.90 -4.15
CA ILE A 93 23.52 3.87 -4.94
C ILE A 93 22.36 4.52 -5.70
N ARG A 94 22.50 4.65 -7.02
CA ARG A 94 21.40 5.02 -7.93
C ARG A 94 21.04 3.85 -8.81
N LYS A 95 19.74 3.56 -8.92
CA LYS A 95 19.18 2.49 -9.76
C LYS A 95 17.88 2.97 -10.41
N GLU A 96 17.68 2.57 -11.65
CA GLU A 96 16.45 2.84 -12.41
C GLU A 96 16.05 1.56 -13.15
N VAL A 97 14.76 1.21 -13.13
CA VAL A 97 14.22 0.00 -13.76
C VAL A 97 12.78 0.24 -14.18
N PHE A 98 12.35 -0.33 -15.31
CA PHE A 98 10.93 -0.34 -15.68
C PHE A 98 10.26 -1.56 -15.03
N VAL A 99 9.21 -1.32 -14.24
CA VAL A 99 8.41 -2.37 -13.59
C VAL A 99 7.21 -2.74 -14.46
N THR A 100 6.65 -3.93 -14.27
CA THR A 100 5.46 -4.35 -15.01
C THR A 100 4.19 -3.68 -14.44
N PRO A 101 3.10 -3.53 -15.22
CA PRO A 101 1.85 -2.97 -14.73
C PRO A 101 1.26 -3.71 -13.50
N ALA A 102 1.60 -5.00 -13.32
CA ALA A 102 1.23 -5.75 -12.13
C ALA A 102 1.86 -5.19 -10.84
N ILE A 103 3.11 -4.71 -10.90
CA ILE A 103 3.80 -4.06 -9.77
C ILE A 103 3.16 -2.70 -9.46
N LEU A 104 2.76 -1.94 -10.48
CA LEU A 104 2.06 -0.66 -10.29
C LEU A 104 0.68 -0.85 -9.65
N ARG A 105 -0.09 -1.85 -10.08
CA ARG A 105 -1.39 -2.18 -9.47
C ARG A 105 -1.26 -2.68 -8.03
N GLU A 106 -0.25 -3.48 -7.73
CA GLU A 106 0.03 -3.91 -6.36
C GLU A 106 0.43 -2.74 -5.46
N CYS A 107 1.22 -1.79 -5.98
CA CYS A 107 1.52 -0.55 -5.27
C CYS A 107 0.25 0.29 -5.02
N ARG A 108 -0.64 0.44 -6.02
CA ARG A 108 -1.96 1.07 -5.85
C ARG A 108 -2.81 0.35 -4.81
N ARG A 109 -2.85 -0.99 -4.80
CA ARG A 109 -3.58 -1.79 -3.80
C ARG A 109 -3.11 -1.49 -2.37
N ILE A 110 -1.80 -1.47 -2.13
CA ILE A 110 -1.20 -1.16 -0.82
C ILE A 110 -1.62 0.25 -0.34
N ILE A 111 -1.60 1.24 -1.23
CA ILE A 111 -2.00 2.62 -0.91
C ILE A 111 -3.49 2.68 -0.55
N VAL A 112 -4.37 2.08 -1.36
CA VAL A 112 -5.82 2.06 -1.11
C VAL A 112 -6.16 1.34 0.19
N GLU A 113 -5.53 0.18 0.47
CA GLU A 113 -5.76 -0.59 1.70
C GLU A 113 -5.21 0.09 2.97
N SER A 114 -4.24 1.00 2.82
CA SER A 114 -3.77 1.83 3.95
C SER A 114 -4.72 2.97 4.30
N GLU A 115 -5.69 3.29 3.45
CA GLU A 115 -6.62 4.43 3.56
C GLU A 115 -5.98 5.84 3.60
N ILE A 116 -4.65 5.94 3.43
CA ILE A 116 -3.81 7.15 3.55
C ILE A 116 -4.33 8.39 2.80
N MET A 117 -5.07 8.21 1.70
CA MET A 117 -5.65 9.31 0.90
C MET A 117 -6.68 10.15 1.68
N LYS A 118 -7.11 9.69 2.86
CA LYS A 118 -8.06 10.36 3.76
C LYS A 118 -7.39 11.18 4.88
N GLU A 119 -6.08 11.04 5.04
CA GLU A 119 -5.32 11.62 6.15
C GLU A 119 -4.77 13.02 5.81
N ASP A 120 -4.38 13.79 6.84
CA ASP A 120 -3.97 15.19 6.74
C ASP A 120 -2.76 15.48 7.65
N ASP A 121 -1.68 16.05 7.12
CA ASP A 121 -0.45 16.35 7.88
C ASP A 121 -0.46 17.69 8.63
N ASN A 122 -1.55 18.47 8.59
CA ASN A 122 -1.73 19.71 9.35
C ASN A 122 -1.44 19.59 10.87
N ASN A 123 -1.49 18.40 11.45
CA ASN A 123 -1.19 18.13 12.86
C ASN A 123 0.13 17.37 13.10
N TRP A 124 0.86 17.00 12.05
CA TRP A 124 2.06 16.18 12.15
C TRP A 124 3.30 17.00 12.57
N PRO A 125 4.36 16.38 13.14
CA PRO A 125 5.57 17.10 13.52
C PRO A 125 6.31 17.72 12.33
N GLU A 126 6.57 19.02 12.37
CA GLU A 126 7.35 19.72 11.34
C GLU A 126 8.78 19.13 11.18
N PRO A 127 9.34 19.09 9.96
CA PRO A 127 10.71 18.60 9.73
C PRO A 127 11.78 19.39 10.47
N ASP A 128 12.77 18.67 11.01
CA ASP A 128 13.75 19.24 11.93
C ASP A 128 15.21 18.90 11.52
N ARG A 129 16.14 18.98 12.49
CA ARG A 129 17.56 18.59 12.27
C ARG A 129 17.78 17.07 12.38
N VAL A 130 16.90 16.33 13.06
CA VAL A 130 16.95 14.86 13.15
C VAL A 130 16.48 14.21 11.84
N GLY A 131 15.52 14.81 11.14
CA GLY A 131 15.32 14.60 9.70
C GLY A 131 13.97 15.05 9.14
N ARG A 132 13.79 14.82 7.84
CA ARG A 132 12.55 15.02 7.08
C ARG A 132 12.11 13.70 6.45
N GLN A 133 10.80 13.46 6.43
CA GLN A 133 10.13 12.51 5.57
C GLN A 133 9.14 13.25 4.66
N GLU A 134 9.02 12.78 3.43
CA GLU A 134 8.09 13.27 2.41
C GLU A 134 7.41 12.07 1.77
N LEU A 135 6.10 12.14 1.58
CA LEU A 135 5.34 11.17 0.79
C LEU A 135 4.39 11.94 -0.12
N GLU A 136 4.50 11.69 -1.42
CA GLU A 136 3.72 12.34 -2.45
C GLU A 136 3.10 11.26 -3.34
N ILE A 137 1.77 11.29 -3.49
CA ILE A 137 1.01 10.28 -4.24
C ILE A 137 -0.03 10.98 -5.12
N VAL A 138 -0.06 10.63 -6.41
CA VAL A 138 -1.15 10.95 -7.33
C VAL A 138 -1.84 9.65 -7.71
N MET A 139 -3.18 9.62 -7.61
CA MET A 139 -4.02 8.53 -8.11
C MET A 139 -5.23 9.10 -8.85
N GLY A 140 -5.15 9.12 -10.19
CA GLY A 140 -6.19 9.69 -11.04
C GLY A 140 -6.37 11.19 -10.83
N ASN A 141 -7.44 11.57 -10.13
CA ASN A 141 -7.77 12.97 -9.82
C ASN A 141 -7.37 13.39 -8.39
N GLU A 142 -6.91 12.46 -7.55
CA GLU A 142 -6.51 12.73 -6.17
C GLU A 142 -4.98 12.91 -6.07
N HIS A 143 -4.54 13.96 -5.35
CA HIS A 143 -3.14 14.23 -5.05
C HIS A 143 -2.97 14.55 -3.56
N ILE A 144 -2.05 13.84 -2.92
CA ILE A 144 -1.62 14.10 -1.54
C ILE A 144 -0.10 14.31 -1.51
N SER A 145 0.37 15.18 -0.62
CA SER A 145 1.80 15.49 -0.45
C SER A 145 2.10 15.87 0.99
N PHE A 146 2.48 14.88 1.80
CA PHE A 146 2.79 15.09 3.21
C PHE A 146 4.28 15.42 3.45
N THR A 147 4.55 16.21 4.49
CA THR A 147 5.88 16.58 4.95
C THR A 147 5.94 16.54 6.47
N THR A 148 6.73 15.61 7.02
CA THR A 148 6.83 15.37 8.47
C THR A 148 8.27 15.16 8.92
N SER A 149 8.51 15.19 10.22
CA SER A 149 9.80 14.85 10.83
C SER A 149 10.15 13.36 10.66
N LYS A 150 11.39 13.00 11.02
CA LYS A 150 11.87 11.62 10.98
C LYS A 150 11.32 10.81 12.17
N ILE A 151 10.12 10.26 12.00
CA ILE A 151 9.54 9.23 12.90
C ILE A 151 10.56 8.08 13.08
N GLY A 152 10.91 7.76 14.33
CA GLY A 152 11.85 6.68 14.67
C GLY A 152 11.16 5.43 15.23
N SER A 153 9.99 5.58 15.85
CA SER A 153 9.31 4.55 16.63
C SER A 153 7.81 4.82 16.75
N LEU A 154 7.05 3.81 17.20
CA LEU A 154 5.64 3.97 17.58
C LEU A 154 5.42 4.87 18.81
N VAL A 155 6.46 5.14 19.61
CA VAL A 155 6.35 6.07 20.77
C VAL A 155 6.27 7.52 20.27
N ASP A 156 6.99 7.85 19.19
CA ASP A 156 6.95 9.16 18.55
C ASP A 156 5.55 9.41 17.92
N VAL A 157 4.94 8.35 17.38
CA VAL A 157 3.56 8.37 16.88
C VAL A 157 2.55 8.58 18.01
N GLN A 158 2.65 7.80 19.10
CA GLN A 158 1.73 7.88 20.25
C GLN A 158 1.79 9.21 21.03
N THR A 159 2.90 9.95 20.93
CA THR A 159 3.09 11.25 21.60
C THR A 159 2.80 12.46 20.70
N SER A 160 2.36 12.21 19.46
CA SER A 160 1.97 13.25 18.50
C SER A 160 0.55 13.81 18.76
N LYS A 161 0.14 14.83 17.99
CA LYS A 161 -1.22 15.39 18.02
C LYS A 161 -2.24 14.54 17.25
N ASP A 162 -1.77 13.77 16.27
CA ASP A 162 -2.56 12.84 15.46
C ASP A 162 -1.86 11.47 15.46
N PRO A 163 -2.12 10.62 16.48
CA PRO A 163 -1.49 9.31 16.57
C PRO A 163 -2.09 8.30 15.59
N GLU A 164 -3.20 8.58 14.90
CA GLU A 164 -3.86 7.62 14.02
C GLU A 164 -3.42 7.79 12.56
N GLY A 165 -3.45 9.01 12.01
CA GLY A 165 -2.93 9.28 10.66
C GLY A 165 -1.43 9.02 10.57
N LEU A 166 -0.65 9.42 11.60
CA LEU A 166 0.78 9.06 11.68
C LEU A 166 1.03 7.56 11.86
N ARG A 167 0.10 6.81 12.45
CA ARG A 167 0.20 5.34 12.55
C ARG A 167 -0.04 4.69 11.19
N ILE A 168 -1.03 5.17 10.44
CA ILE A 168 -1.30 4.76 9.06
C ILE A 168 -0.06 5.03 8.18
N PHE A 169 0.44 6.27 8.19
CA PHE A 169 1.65 6.68 7.48
C PHE A 169 2.87 5.82 7.85
N TYR A 170 3.11 5.59 9.14
CA TYR A 170 4.24 4.78 9.64
C TYR A 170 4.22 3.33 9.14
N TYR A 171 3.05 2.70 9.02
CA TYR A 171 2.93 1.35 8.45
C TYR A 171 3.05 1.33 6.93
N LEU A 172 2.33 2.20 6.21
CA LEU A 172 2.43 2.32 4.75
C LEU A 172 3.89 2.54 4.29
N VAL A 173 4.61 3.41 4.97
CA VAL A 173 6.03 3.71 4.68
C VAL A 173 6.93 2.48 4.90
N GLN A 174 6.59 1.55 5.79
CA GLN A 174 7.31 0.28 5.94
C GLN A 174 6.98 -0.70 4.81
N ASP A 175 5.70 -0.83 4.44
CA ASP A 175 5.28 -1.74 3.37
C ASP A 175 5.84 -1.31 2.02
N LEU A 176 5.80 -0.01 1.69
CA LEU A 176 6.43 0.56 0.49
C LEU A 176 7.95 0.33 0.48
N LYS A 177 8.65 0.49 1.62
CA LYS A 177 10.08 0.17 1.73
C LYS A 177 10.34 -1.31 1.51
N CYS A 178 9.56 -2.20 2.14
CA CYS A 178 9.69 -3.65 2.00
C CYS A 178 9.51 -4.08 0.52
N PHE A 179 8.49 -3.52 -0.15
CA PHE A 179 8.20 -3.74 -1.55
C PHE A 179 9.34 -3.27 -2.46
N VAL A 180 9.79 -2.02 -2.34
CA VAL A 180 10.88 -1.45 -3.16
C VAL A 180 12.21 -2.15 -2.88
N PHE A 181 12.56 -2.42 -1.62
CA PHE A 181 13.77 -3.17 -1.26
C PHE A 181 13.76 -4.57 -1.86
N SER A 182 12.62 -5.26 -1.88
CA SER A 182 12.49 -6.57 -2.53
C SER A 182 12.72 -6.50 -4.04
N LEU A 183 12.12 -5.52 -4.72
CA LEU A 183 12.31 -5.30 -6.16
C LEU A 183 13.78 -5.00 -6.52
N ILE A 184 14.40 -4.06 -5.81
CA ILE A 184 15.80 -3.64 -6.04
C ILE A 184 16.78 -4.79 -5.72
N SER A 185 16.56 -5.51 -4.62
CA SER A 185 17.38 -6.65 -4.20
C SER A 185 17.35 -7.78 -5.24
N LEU A 186 16.15 -8.21 -5.66
CA LEU A 186 15.98 -9.31 -6.61
C LEU A 186 16.50 -8.94 -8.00
N HIS A 187 16.24 -7.73 -8.49
CA HIS A 187 16.63 -7.31 -9.84
C HIS A 187 18.13 -7.04 -9.96
N PHE A 188 18.72 -6.28 -9.03
CA PHE A 188 20.13 -5.86 -9.13
C PHE A 188 21.10 -6.76 -8.36
N LYS A 189 20.63 -7.69 -7.53
CA LYS A 189 21.44 -8.54 -6.62
C LYS A 189 22.33 -7.73 -5.66
N ILE A 190 21.90 -6.51 -5.36
CA ILE A 190 22.53 -5.58 -4.43
C ILE A 190 21.70 -5.62 -3.15
N LYS A 191 22.35 -5.74 -1.97
CA LYS A 191 21.64 -5.51 -0.71
C LYS A 191 21.18 -4.05 -0.66
N PRO A 192 19.90 -3.74 -0.42
CA PRO A 192 19.43 -2.35 -0.35
C PRO A 192 20.03 -1.55 0.83
N ILE A 193 20.57 -2.28 1.83
CA ILE A 193 21.34 -1.82 3.00
C ILE A 193 22.39 -2.92 3.32
#